data_AF-A0A7Z0DTK4-F1
#
_entry.id   AF-A0A7Z0DTK4-F1
#
_cell.length_a   1.000
_cell.length_b   1.000
_cell.length_c   1.000
_cell.angle_alpha   90.00
_cell.angle_beta   90.00
_cell.angle_gamma   90.00
#
_symmetry.space_group_name_H-M   'P 1'
#
loop_
_entity.id
_entity.type
_entity.pdbx_description
1 polymer ?
#
loop_
_entity_poly.entity_id
_entity_poly.type
_entity_poly.pdbx_seq_one_letter_code
_entity_poly.pdbx_strand_id
1 'polypeptide(L)'
;MTTPRPRPELSRTDGITAARLTGTAQRHARAGRELTEDQIATAIAELLGIATEPYQPPRRGRPGRRRRLRLDPLEHAAGGLLGGWLHSDVSGWDGRAAAQLLIRAGADPKTVQAYAEDVCERRDREQGLSGIGNPQPPHR
;
A
#
# COMPACT_ATOMS: atom_id res chain seq x y z
N MET A 1 18.90 -15.44 -8.52
CA MET A 1 18.61 -14.00 -8.54
C MET A 1 17.30 -13.80 -9.28
N THR A 2 16.19 -13.69 -8.56
CA THR A 2 14.87 -13.35 -9.14
C THR A 2 14.78 -11.85 -9.28
N THR A 3 14.71 -11.37 -10.51
CA THR A 3 14.43 -9.97 -10.84
C THR A 3 13.18 -9.52 -10.08
N PRO A 4 13.21 -8.41 -9.31
CA PRO A 4 12.01 -7.88 -8.69
C PRO A 4 11.00 -7.60 -9.80
N ARG A 5 9.77 -8.11 -9.65
CA ARG A 5 8.71 -7.83 -10.63
C ARG A 5 8.52 -6.32 -10.69
N PRO A 6 8.59 -5.69 -11.88
CA PRO A 6 8.21 -4.30 -12.01
C PRO A 6 6.78 -4.14 -11.50
N ARG A 7 6.54 -3.07 -10.74
CA ARG A 7 5.23 -2.73 -10.18
C ARG A 7 4.20 -2.78 -11.31
N PRO A 8 3.05 -3.47 -11.15
CA PRO A 8 1.96 -3.31 -12.09
C PRO A 8 1.56 -1.83 -12.05
N GLU A 9 1.58 -1.17 -13.20
CA GLU A 9 0.99 0.16 -13.33
C GLU A 9 -0.48 0.02 -12.96
N LEU A 10 -0.84 0.56 -11.79
CA LEU A 10 -2.21 0.54 -11.34
C LEU A 10 -3.05 1.36 -12.31
N SER A 11 -4.20 0.81 -12.72
CA SER A 11 -5.19 1.62 -13.42
C SER A 11 -5.58 2.82 -12.55
N ARG A 12 -6.08 3.91 -13.14
CA ARG A 12 -6.56 5.07 -12.37
C ARG A 12 -7.54 4.67 -11.26
N THR A 13 -8.40 3.70 -11.53
CA THR A 13 -9.36 3.15 -10.56
C THR A 13 -8.66 2.37 -9.46
N ASP A 14 -7.65 1.55 -9.78
CA ASP A 14 -6.83 0.86 -8.77
C ASP A 14 -6.03 1.85 -7.91
N GLY A 15 -5.56 2.95 -8.49
CA GLY A 15 -4.86 4.01 -7.75
C GLY A 15 -5.76 4.68 -6.70
N ILE A 16 -7.02 4.95 -7.04
CA ILE A 16 -8.02 5.46 -6.07
C ILE A 16 -8.30 4.42 -4.99
N THR A 17 -8.44 3.15 -5.36
CA THR A 17 -8.63 2.06 -4.39
C THR A 17 -7.44 1.93 -3.45
N ALA A 18 -6.21 1.94 -3.96
CA ALA A 18 -4.99 1.89 -3.16
C ALA A 18 -4.90 3.08 -2.19
N ALA A 19 -5.20 4.30 -2.64
CA ALA A 19 -5.21 5.48 -1.78
C ALA A 19 -6.24 5.37 -0.63
N ARG A 20 -7.43 4.84 -0.92
CA ARG A 20 -8.46 4.57 0.10
C ARG A 20 -8.01 3.49 1.10
N LEU A 21 -7.39 2.43 0.61
CA LEU A 21 -6.83 1.37 1.46
C LEU A 21 -5.73 1.92 2.39
N THR A 22 -4.82 2.74 1.87
CA THR A 22 -3.79 3.43 2.66
C THR A 22 -4.42 4.28 3.76
N GLY A 23 -5.36 5.17 3.41
CA GLY A 23 -6.00 6.06 4.39
C GLY A 23 -6.78 5.31 5.47
N THR A 24 -7.52 4.26 5.09
CA THR A 24 -8.25 3.42 6.06
C THR A 24 -7.31 2.63 6.96
N ALA A 25 -6.25 2.02 6.42
CA ALA A 25 -5.29 1.27 7.22
C ALA A 25 -4.56 2.16 8.23
N GLN A 26 -4.14 3.36 7.83
CA GLN A 26 -3.50 4.33 8.72
C GLN A 26 -4.46 4.84 9.81
N ARG A 27 -5.72 5.08 9.46
CA ARG A 27 -6.72 5.51 10.45
C ARG A 27 -6.91 4.47 11.55
N HIS A 28 -6.98 3.19 11.19
CA HIS A 28 -7.07 2.10 12.16
C HIS A 28 -5.78 1.94 12.95
N ALA A 29 -4.60 2.00 12.30
CA ALA A 29 -3.31 1.93 12.99
C ALA A 29 -3.11 3.04 14.03
N ARG A 30 -3.69 4.23 13.83
CA ARG A 30 -3.64 5.37 14.76
C ARG A 30 -4.59 5.26 15.95
N ALA A 31 -5.57 4.35 15.91
CA ALA A 31 -6.63 4.28 16.91
C ALA A 31 -6.14 3.82 18.31
N GLY A 32 -4.91 3.30 18.41
CA GLY A 32 -4.30 2.92 19.69
C GLY A 32 -2.86 2.43 19.52
N ARG A 33 -2.11 2.35 20.63
CA ARG A 33 -0.73 1.78 20.61
C ARG A 33 -0.74 0.29 20.28
N GLU A 34 -1.79 -0.42 20.68
CA GLU A 34 -2.04 -1.82 20.35
C GLU A 34 -3.52 -1.97 20.00
N LEU A 35 -3.80 -2.63 18.88
CA LEU A 35 -5.17 -2.92 18.45
C LEU A 35 -5.63 -4.21 19.11
N THR A 36 -6.85 -4.21 19.64
CA THR A 36 -7.51 -5.43 20.08
C THR A 36 -7.88 -6.30 18.88
N GLU A 37 -8.10 -7.60 19.09
CA GLU A 37 -8.54 -8.51 18.04
C GLU A 37 -9.85 -8.05 17.37
N ASP A 38 -10.78 -7.46 18.14
CA ASP A 38 -12.03 -6.90 17.60
C ASP A 38 -11.78 -5.68 16.69
N GLN A 39 -10.82 -4.82 17.06
CA GLN A 39 -10.41 -3.67 16.26
C GLN A 39 -9.70 -4.12 14.98
N ILE A 40 -8.85 -5.15 15.08
CA ILE A 40 -8.19 -5.78 13.94
C ILE A 40 -9.24 -6.36 12.98
N ALA A 41 -10.21 -7.12 13.50
CA ALA A 41 -11.28 -7.71 12.70
C ALA A 41 -12.13 -6.62 12.00
N THR A 42 -12.45 -5.54 12.71
CA THR A 42 -13.18 -4.39 12.14
C THR A 42 -12.38 -3.72 11.03
N ALA A 43 -11.08 -3.49 11.25
CA ALA A 43 -10.20 -2.91 10.25
C ALA A 43 -10.10 -3.79 9.00
N ILE A 44 -9.91 -5.10 9.17
CA ILE A 44 -9.86 -6.07 8.06
C ILE A 44 -11.18 -6.07 7.28
N ALA A 45 -12.33 -6.10 7.97
CA ALA A 45 -13.63 -6.09 7.31
C ALA A 45 -13.83 -4.83 6.45
N GLU A 46 -13.43 -3.66 6.94
CA GLU A 46 -13.52 -2.42 6.18
C GLU A 46 -12.57 -2.40 4.98
N LEU A 47 -11.32 -2.85 5.18
CA LEU A 47 -10.33 -2.96 4.10
C LEU A 47 -10.79 -3.93 3.00
N LEU A 48 -11.36 -5.07 3.37
CA LEU A 48 -11.98 -6.00 2.44
C LEU A 48 -13.18 -5.38 1.71
N GLY A 49 -13.99 -4.56 2.40
CA GLY A 49 -15.07 -3.80 1.77
C GLY A 49 -14.60 -2.84 0.67
N ILE A 50 -13.41 -2.25 0.84
CA ILE A 50 -12.79 -1.37 -0.16
C ILE A 50 -12.14 -2.17 -1.29
N ALA A 51 -11.43 -3.26 -0.95
CA ALA A 51 -10.70 -4.08 -1.91
C ALA A 51 -11.59 -5.04 -2.72
N THR A 52 -12.88 -5.14 -2.38
CA THR A 52 -13.82 -6.02 -3.07
C THR A 52 -14.74 -5.21 -4.00
N GLU A 53 -14.77 -5.56 -5.28
CA GLU A 53 -15.73 -4.98 -6.22
C GLU A 53 -17.13 -5.60 -6.06
N PRO A 54 -18.21 -4.79 -6.13
CA PRO A 54 -19.58 -5.31 -6.02
C PRO A 54 -19.95 -6.23 -7.20
N TYR A 55 -20.57 -7.33 -6.81
CA TYR A 55 -21.18 -8.39 -7.61
C TYR A 55 -22.33 -7.85 -8.49
N GLN A 56 -22.33 -8.21 -9.79
CA GLN A 56 -23.44 -7.94 -10.71
C GLN A 56 -24.43 -9.12 -10.67
N PRO A 57 -25.73 -8.92 -10.39
CA PRO A 57 -26.71 -10.01 -10.36
C PRO A 57 -26.88 -10.64 -11.74
N PRO A 58 -27.16 -11.95 -11.82
CA PRO A 58 -27.44 -12.63 -13.08
C PRO A 58 -28.58 -11.93 -13.81
N ARG A 59 -28.33 -11.41 -15.01
CA ARG A 59 -29.40 -11.03 -15.96
C ARG A 59 -29.76 -12.28 -16.77
N ARG A 60 -31.07 -12.48 -17.04
CA ARG A 60 -31.67 -13.67 -17.69
C ARG A 60 -30.66 -14.41 -18.60
N GLY A 61 -30.26 -15.62 -18.18
CA GLY A 61 -29.37 -16.50 -18.95
C GLY A 61 -27.86 -16.35 -18.71
N ARG A 62 -27.39 -15.47 -17.82
CA ARG A 62 -25.96 -15.39 -17.43
C ARG A 62 -25.77 -15.61 -15.93
N PRO A 63 -24.86 -16.50 -15.49
CA PRO A 63 -24.52 -16.63 -14.07
C PRO A 63 -23.90 -15.31 -13.54
N GLY A 64 -24.35 -14.86 -12.37
CA GLY A 64 -23.82 -13.66 -11.73
C GLY A 64 -22.35 -13.87 -11.32
N ARG A 65 -21.51 -12.86 -11.53
CA ARG A 65 -20.06 -12.95 -11.33
C ARG A 65 -19.68 -12.77 -9.86
N ARG A 66 -19.02 -13.78 -9.28
CA ARG A 66 -18.43 -13.83 -7.93
C ARG A 66 -17.71 -12.53 -7.55
N ARG A 67 -17.84 -12.11 -6.28
CA ARG A 67 -17.04 -11.02 -5.68
C ARG A 67 -15.56 -11.35 -5.87
N ARG A 68 -14.78 -10.39 -6.38
CA ARG A 68 -13.33 -10.56 -6.59
C ARG A 68 -12.58 -9.59 -5.69
N LEU A 69 -11.65 -10.14 -4.90
CA LEU A 69 -10.68 -9.36 -4.15
C LEU A 69 -9.63 -8.80 -5.12
N ARG A 70 -9.40 -7.49 -5.07
CA ARG A 70 -8.37 -6.79 -5.86
C ARG A 70 -7.07 -6.81 -5.07
N LEU A 71 -6.21 -7.78 -5.36
CA LEU A 71 -4.92 -7.97 -4.66
C LEU A 71 -3.91 -6.88 -5.00
N ASP A 72 -3.79 -6.49 -6.28
CA ASP A 72 -2.82 -5.49 -6.72
C ASP A 72 -2.88 -4.15 -5.94
N PRO A 73 -4.04 -3.47 -5.77
CA PRO A 73 -4.10 -2.24 -4.98
C PRO A 73 -3.85 -2.48 -3.48
N LEU A 74 -4.13 -3.68 -2.98
CA LEU A 74 -3.96 -4.06 -1.58
C LEU A 74 -2.48 -4.26 -1.24
N GLU A 75 -1.76 -4.99 -2.10
CA GLU A 75 -0.31 -5.17 -2.02
C GLU A 75 0.43 -3.85 -2.27
N HIS A 76 -0.02 -3.04 -3.23
CA HIS A 76 0.56 -1.74 -3.54
C HIS A 76 0.45 -0.76 -2.36
N ALA A 77 -0.71 -0.69 -1.71
CA ALA A 77 -0.93 0.13 -0.52
C ALA A 77 -0.06 -0.34 0.65
N ALA A 78 0.02 -1.66 0.88
CA ALA A 78 0.81 -2.24 1.95
C ALA A 78 2.31 -2.01 1.77
N GLY A 79 2.83 -2.26 0.56
CA GLY A 79 4.24 -2.03 0.22
C GLY A 79 4.62 -0.55 0.30
N GLY A 80 3.74 0.36 -0.15
CA GLY A 80 3.95 1.79 -0.02
C GLY A 80 4.07 2.27 1.43
N LEU A 81 3.22 1.74 2.32
CA LEU A 81 3.25 2.05 3.75
C LEU A 81 4.49 1.47 4.43
N LEU A 82 4.82 0.21 4.15
CA LEU A 82 5.98 -0.45 4.72
C LEU A 82 7.29 0.19 4.25
N GLY A 83 7.42 0.47 2.95
CA GLY A 83 8.60 1.14 2.39
C GLY A 83 8.75 2.57 2.92
N GLY A 84 7.65 3.31 3.08
CA GLY A 84 7.68 4.62 3.71
C GLY A 84 8.21 4.59 5.15
N TRP A 85 7.84 3.58 5.93
CA TRP A 85 8.34 3.38 7.29
C TRP A 85 9.79 2.88 7.32
N LEU A 86 10.17 1.93 6.45
CA LEU A 86 11.55 1.45 6.33
C LEU A 86 12.52 2.56 5.92
N HIS A 87 12.07 3.50 5.08
CA HIS A 87 12.86 4.68 4.68
C HIS A 87 13.00 5.70 5.80
N SER A 88 11.93 5.95 6.58
CA SER A 88 11.94 6.89 7.70
C SER A 88 10.86 6.51 8.71
N ASP A 89 11.30 6.03 9.87
CA ASP A 89 10.44 5.63 10.98
C ASP A 89 9.64 6.79 11.56
N VAL A 90 10.23 8.00 11.62
CA VAL A 90 9.55 9.23 12.08
C VAL A 90 8.44 9.66 11.12
N SER A 91 8.69 9.63 9.80
CA SER A 91 7.71 10.04 8.79
C SER A 91 6.62 8.98 8.57
N GLY A 92 6.91 7.73 8.92
CA GLY A 92 6.07 6.57 8.69
C GLY A 92 5.64 5.85 9.96
N TRP A 93 5.59 6.51 11.12
CA TRP A 93 5.33 5.89 12.44
C TRP A 93 4.19 4.84 12.46
N ASP A 94 3.10 5.06 11.72
CA ASP A 94 1.99 4.10 11.60
C ASP A 94 2.12 3.10 10.44
N GLY A 95 3.09 3.30 9.55
CA GLY A 95 3.26 2.60 8.28
C GLY A 95 3.46 1.10 8.46
N ARG A 96 4.20 0.67 9.48
CA ARG A 96 4.36 -0.76 9.79
C ARG A 96 3.04 -1.40 10.23
N ALA A 97 2.33 -0.80 11.18
CA ALA A 97 1.06 -1.31 11.68
C ALA A 97 -0.04 -1.29 10.60
N ALA A 98 -0.11 -0.22 9.80
CA ALA A 98 -1.03 -0.10 8.68
C ALA A 98 -0.74 -1.15 7.58
N ALA A 99 0.53 -1.41 7.26
CA ALA A 99 0.90 -2.46 6.33
C ALA A 99 0.52 -3.85 6.84
N GLN A 100 0.66 -4.12 8.14
CA GLN A 100 0.23 -5.39 8.74
C GLN A 100 -1.28 -5.62 8.63
N LEU A 101 -2.10 -4.58 8.79
CA LEU A 101 -3.56 -4.69 8.60
C LEU A 101 -3.91 -5.10 7.17
N LEU A 102 -3.20 -4.56 6.18
CA LEU A 102 -3.39 -4.92 4.77
C LEU A 102 -2.89 -6.35 4.47
N ILE A 103 -1.77 -6.77 5.03
CA ILE A 103 -1.32 -8.18 4.93
C ILE A 103 -2.38 -9.12 5.52
N ARG A 104 -2.92 -8.80 6.70
CA ARG A 104 -4.01 -9.58 7.32
C ARG A 104 -5.31 -9.55 6.49
N ALA A 105 -5.54 -8.51 5.71
CA ALA A 105 -6.65 -8.43 4.75
C ALA A 105 -6.40 -9.20 3.45
N GLY A 106 -5.24 -9.82 3.27
CA GLY A 106 -4.95 -10.75 2.17
C GLY A 106 -3.88 -10.31 1.18
N ALA A 107 -3.13 -9.23 1.44
CA ALA A 107 -1.94 -8.93 0.63
C ALA A 107 -0.86 -9.98 0.85
N ASP A 108 -0.24 -10.44 -0.23
CA ASP A 108 0.88 -11.38 -0.14
C ASP A 108 2.11 -10.72 0.52
N PRO A 109 2.61 -11.23 1.67
CA PRO A 109 3.74 -10.64 2.38
C PRO A 109 5.00 -10.50 1.52
N LYS A 110 5.25 -11.45 0.61
CA LYS A 110 6.46 -11.43 -0.24
C LYS A 110 6.38 -10.29 -1.26
N THR A 111 5.22 -10.12 -1.89
CA THR A 111 4.98 -9.03 -2.84
C THR A 111 5.01 -7.66 -2.15
N VAL A 112 4.45 -7.57 -0.93
CA VAL A 112 4.52 -6.36 -0.09
C VAL A 112 5.96 -5.98 0.23
N GLN A 113 6.79 -6.94 0.63
CA GLN A 113 8.20 -6.72 0.94
C GLN A 113 8.98 -6.21 -0.29
N ALA A 114 8.79 -6.84 -1.45
CA ALA A 114 9.43 -6.41 -2.69
C ALA A 114 9.04 -4.97 -3.08
N TYR A 115 7.78 -4.58 -2.90
CA TYR A 115 7.35 -3.20 -3.14
C TYR A 115 7.88 -2.21 -2.11
N ALA A 116 8.04 -2.63 -0.85
CA ALA A 116 8.61 -1.79 0.18
C ALA A 116 10.08 -1.44 -0.13
N GLU A 117 10.85 -2.43 -0.59
CA GLU A 117 12.24 -2.27 -1.02
C GLU A 117 12.36 -1.31 -2.21
N ASP A 118 11.52 -1.47 -3.24
CA ASP A 118 11.47 -0.54 -4.39
C ASP A 118 11.19 0.91 -3.96
N VAL A 119 10.28 1.10 -3.00
CA VAL A 119 9.95 2.43 -2.46
C VAL A 119 11.14 3.06 -1.74
N CYS A 120 11.88 2.30 -0.93
CA CYS A 120 13.10 2.78 -0.28
C CYS A 120 14.15 3.18 -1.32
N GLU A 121 14.48 2.29 -2.27
CA GLU A 121 15.49 2.56 -3.30
C GLU A 121 15.20 3.83 -4.10
N ARG A 122 13.92 4.06 -4.43
CA ARG A 122 13.51 5.27 -5.14
C ARG A 122 13.70 6.53 -4.32
N ARG A 123 13.32 6.50 -3.05
CA ARG A 123 13.47 7.66 -2.16
C ARG A 123 14.94 7.99 -1.93
N ASP A 124 15.79 6.97 -1.82
CA ASP A 124 17.24 7.14 -1.75
C ASP A 124 17.79 7.81 -3.02
N ARG A 125 17.34 7.39 -4.21
CA ARG A 125 17.72 8.02 -5.49
C ARG A 125 17.23 9.47 -5.59
N GLU A 126 15.98 9.74 -5.21
CA GLU A 126 15.38 11.08 -5.23
C GLU A 126 16.12 12.03 -4.27
N GLN A 127 16.49 11.57 -3.08
CA GLN A 127 17.28 12.36 -2.12
C GLN A 127 18.74 12.55 -2.58
N GLY A 128 19.35 11.52 -3.18
CA GLY A 128 20.69 11.59 -3.75
C GLY A 128 20.81 12.57 -4.92
N LEU A 129 19.75 12.72 -5.72
CA LEU A 129 19.68 13.71 -6.80
C LEU A 129 19.50 15.15 -6.28
N SER A 130 18.86 15.34 -5.12
CA SER A 130 18.78 16.65 -4.45
C SER A 130 20.07 17.06 -3.72
N GLY A 131 21.05 16.16 -3.55
CA GLY A 131 22.34 16.41 -2.91
C GLY A 131 23.45 16.92 -3.85
N ILE A 132 23.22 16.95 -5.17
CA ILE A 132 24.18 17.51 -6.13
C ILE A 132 23.94 19.02 -6.20
N GLY A 133 24.56 19.74 -5.26
CA GLY A 133 24.53 21.19 -5.20
C GLY A 133 24.93 21.82 -6.53
N ASN A 134 24.13 22.79 -6.98
CA ASN A 134 24.56 23.77 -7.97
C ASN A 134 25.91 24.37 -7.50
N PRO A 135 27.01 24.25 -8.26
CA PRO A 135 28.20 25.01 -7.93
C PRO A 135 27.88 26.49 -8.11
N GLN A 136 27.88 27.21 -7.00
CA GLN A 136 27.78 28.67 -6.98
C GLN A 136 28.98 29.22 -7.76
N PRO A 137 28.78 30.00 -8.84
CA PRO A 137 29.91 30.51 -9.62
C PRO A 137 30.71 31.49 -8.75
N PRO A 138 32.05 31.42 -8.77
CA PRO A 138 32.86 32.35 -7.99
C PRO A 138 32.62 33.77 -8.50
N HIS A 139 32.18 34.64 -7.60
CA HIS A 139 32.11 36.08 -7.85
C HIS A 139 33.54 36.58 -8.12
N ARG A 140 33.70 37.25 -9.28
CA ARG A 140 34.90 38.00 -9.65
C ARG A 140 35.01 39.28 -8.84
#